data_AF-A0A2J6TL29-F1
#
_entry.id   AF-A0A2J6TL29-F1
#
_cell.length_a   1.000
_cell.length_b   1.000
_cell.length_c   1.000
_cell.angle_alpha   90.00
_cell.angle_beta   90.00
_cell.angle_gamma   90.00
#
_symmetry.space_group_name_H-M   'P 1'
#
loop_
_entity.id
_entity.type
_entity.pdbx_description
1 polymer ?
#
loop_
_entity_poly.entity_id
_entity_poly.type
_entity_poly.pdbx_seq_one_letter_code
_entity_poly.pdbx_strand_id
1 'polypeptide(L)'
;SAVHSGLSVVCVLCGQEPAAWPPLFGSLADSTSLRQFWGHFWQSFHRNATVAHASLLTHDFLRIKRGSRLSRGLLTVLVFVMSGLMHSWCAKLQSRKCGAAPVMLWYCLAAAGIVIEDCAQTAYEAVEARLWKELKAPRMTTRHEVLGYIWVWVFFAWSLPKMVYPNFACELTES
;
A
#
# COMPACT_ATOMS: atom_id res chain seq x y z
N SER A 1 -4.59 14.16 13.69
CA SER A 1 -5.97 13.70 13.98
C SER A 1 -6.06 13.36 15.46
N ALA A 2 -7.15 13.70 16.16
CA ALA A 2 -7.25 13.65 17.63
C ALA A 2 -6.87 12.29 18.26
N VAL A 3 -7.10 11.18 17.54
CA VAL A 3 -6.72 9.82 17.95
C VAL A 3 -5.20 9.62 18.00
N HIS A 4 -4.47 10.21 17.05
CA HIS A 4 -2.99 10.18 17.03
C HIS A 4 -2.43 10.97 18.23
N SER A 5 -2.97 12.16 18.48
CA SER A 5 -2.56 12.99 19.63
C SER A 5 -2.81 12.31 20.97
N GLY A 6 -3.94 11.61 21.15
CA GLY A 6 -4.23 10.88 22.40
C GLY A 6 -3.30 9.71 22.66
N LEU A 7 -3.04 8.86 21.65
CA LEU A 7 -2.13 7.72 21.75
C LEU A 7 -0.67 8.16 21.95
N SER A 8 -0.23 9.21 21.25
CA SER A 8 1.12 9.77 21.41
C SER A 8 1.34 10.30 22.83
N VAL A 9 0.36 10.96 23.44
CA VAL A 9 0.45 11.46 24.82
C VAL A 9 0.59 10.31 25.81
N VAL A 10 -0.25 9.27 25.72
CA VAL A 10 -0.18 8.10 26.62
C VAL A 10 1.17 7.38 26.50
N CYS A 11 1.72 7.23 25.29
CA CYS A 11 2.99 6.52 25.07
C CYS A 11 4.22 7.34 25.48
N VAL A 12 4.22 8.67 25.30
CA VAL A 12 5.27 9.55 25.83
C VAL A 12 5.26 9.53 27.36
N LEU A 13 4.09 9.49 27.99
CA LEU A 13 3.96 9.30 29.43
C LEU A 13 4.49 7.92 29.89
N CYS A 14 4.45 6.91 29.02
CA CYS A 14 5.06 5.60 29.25
C CYS A 14 6.56 5.52 28.88
N GLY A 15 7.22 6.65 28.60
CA GLY A 15 8.68 6.73 28.41
C GLY A 15 9.18 6.38 27.01
N GLN A 16 8.31 6.41 25.99
CA GLN A 16 8.71 6.22 24.59
C GLN A 16 9.05 7.56 23.93
N GLU A 17 10.07 7.55 23.08
CA GLU A 17 10.51 8.75 22.35
C GLU A 17 9.44 9.21 21.34
N PRO A 18 9.13 10.52 21.21
CA PRO A 18 8.10 11.02 20.29
C PRO A 18 8.31 10.60 18.81
N ALA A 19 9.56 10.36 18.41
CA ALA A 19 9.92 9.88 17.07
C ALA A 19 9.43 8.44 16.78
N ALA A 20 9.08 7.67 17.81
CA ALA A 20 8.57 6.30 17.66
C ALA A 20 7.12 6.24 17.14
N TRP A 21 6.40 7.37 17.11
CA TRP A 21 4.99 7.44 16.71
C TRP A 21 4.74 8.53 15.64
N PRO A 22 5.19 8.32 14.39
CA PRO A 22 4.84 9.22 13.28
C PRO A 22 3.31 9.32 13.12
N PRO A 23 2.80 10.39 12.48
CA PRO A 23 1.38 10.53 12.16
C PRO A 23 0.80 9.22 11.60
N LEU A 24 -0.31 8.74 12.18
CA LEU A 24 -1.00 7.53 11.72
C LEU A 24 -1.35 7.58 10.23
N PHE A 25 -1.54 8.80 9.72
CA PHE A 25 -1.80 9.12 8.33
C PHE A 25 -0.98 10.35 7.91
N GLY A 26 -0.40 10.30 6.70
CA GLY A 26 0.29 11.42 6.07
C GLY A 26 -0.68 12.46 5.46
N SER A 27 -0.19 13.32 4.57
CA SER A 27 -1.03 14.20 3.75
C SER A 27 -1.58 13.44 2.54
N LEU A 28 -2.91 13.43 2.35
CA LEU A 28 -3.57 12.88 1.15
C LEU A 28 -3.28 13.70 -0.11
N ALA A 29 -2.95 14.98 0.04
CA ALA A 29 -2.69 15.88 -1.09
C ALA A 29 -1.43 15.47 -1.86
N ASP A 30 -0.48 14.78 -1.19
CA ASP A 30 0.82 14.42 -1.75
C ASP A 30 0.87 12.98 -2.28
N SER A 31 -0.22 12.21 -2.16
CA SER A 31 -0.29 10.83 -2.65
C SER A 31 -0.76 10.77 -4.11
N THR A 32 0.16 11.07 -5.02
CA THR A 32 -0.07 10.98 -6.48
C THR A 32 0.10 9.57 -7.04
N SER A 33 0.40 8.58 -6.21
CA SER A 33 0.51 7.18 -6.62
C SER A 33 0.06 6.23 -5.51
N LEU A 34 -0.35 5.02 -5.88
CA LEU A 34 -0.70 3.98 -4.90
C LEU A 34 0.52 3.66 -4.03
N ARG A 35 1.72 3.59 -4.61
CA ARG A 35 2.95 3.38 -3.83
C ARG A 35 3.18 4.48 -2.79
N GLN A 36 2.95 5.74 -3.13
CA GLN A 36 3.07 6.86 -2.20
C GLN A 36 1.98 6.82 -1.14
N PHE A 37 0.74 6.54 -1.53
CA PHE A 37 -0.36 6.38 -0.59
C PHE A 37 -0.04 5.29 0.45
N TRP A 38 0.33 4.10 0.02
CA TRP A 38 0.60 2.98 0.93
C TRP A 38 1.94 3.11 1.66
N GLY A 39 2.91 3.81 1.09
CA GLY A 39 4.24 3.98 1.67
C GLY A 39 4.35 5.12 2.67
N HIS A 40 3.63 6.22 2.43
CA HIS A 40 3.75 7.46 3.21
C HIS A 40 2.46 7.78 3.97
N PHE A 41 1.29 7.47 3.42
CA PHE A 41 0.01 7.82 4.02
C PHE A 41 -0.56 6.69 4.89
N TRP A 42 -0.49 5.43 4.46
CA TRP A 42 -1.16 4.33 5.17
C TRP A 42 -0.23 3.58 6.15
N GLN A 43 -0.54 3.68 7.45
CA GLN A 43 0.04 2.94 8.58
C GLN A 43 1.56 2.72 8.58
N SER A 44 2.32 3.77 8.89
CA SER A 44 3.77 3.70 9.09
C SER A 44 4.21 2.72 10.20
N PHE A 45 3.35 2.43 11.19
CA PHE A 45 3.67 1.59 12.34
C PHE A 45 3.90 0.11 12.00
N HIS A 46 3.06 -0.50 11.15
CA HIS A 46 3.20 -1.91 10.75
C HIS A 46 4.24 -2.12 9.65
N ARG A 47 4.58 -1.06 8.92
CA ARG A 47 5.47 -1.14 7.75
C ARG A 47 6.85 -1.70 8.10
N ASN A 48 7.46 -1.26 9.20
CA ASN A 48 8.83 -1.65 9.54
C ASN A 48 8.93 -3.15 9.85
N ALA A 49 7.99 -3.68 10.63
CA ALA A 49 7.96 -5.11 10.94
C ALA A 49 7.72 -5.93 9.66
N THR A 50 6.69 -5.61 8.87
CA THR A 50 6.34 -6.41 7.69
C THR A 50 7.42 -6.33 6.59
N VAL A 51 8.04 -5.16 6.40
CA VAL A 51 9.16 -5.00 5.45
C VAL A 51 10.37 -5.81 5.89
N ALA A 52 10.68 -5.88 7.20
CA ALA A 52 11.78 -6.70 7.70
C ALA A 52 11.58 -8.17 7.32
N HIS A 53 10.41 -8.76 7.62
CA HIS A 53 10.11 -10.15 7.27
C HIS A 53 10.11 -10.40 5.76
N ALA A 54 9.49 -9.50 4.97
CA ALA A 54 9.50 -9.59 3.52
C ALA A 54 10.93 -9.50 2.95
N SER A 55 11.79 -8.69 3.57
CA SER A 55 13.19 -8.54 3.14
C SER A 55 14.03 -9.78 3.41
N LEU A 56 13.83 -10.46 4.55
CA LEU A 56 14.47 -11.74 4.84
C LEU A 56 14.09 -12.79 3.79
N LEU A 57 12.80 -12.90 3.49
CA LEU A 57 12.33 -13.86 2.48
C LEU A 57 12.86 -13.54 1.07
N THR A 58 12.89 -12.26 0.70
CA THR A 58 13.30 -11.84 -0.65
C THR A 58 14.81 -11.95 -0.86
N HIS A 59 15.61 -11.53 0.12
CA HIS A 59 17.05 -11.39 -0.03
C HIS A 59 17.84 -12.58 0.51
N ASP A 60 17.40 -13.16 1.62
CA ASP A 60 18.17 -14.22 2.28
C ASP A 60 17.70 -15.60 1.81
N PHE A 61 16.39 -15.78 1.62
CA PHE A 61 15.82 -17.04 1.13
C PHE A 61 15.82 -17.13 -0.41
N LEU A 62 15.22 -16.15 -1.10
CA LEU A 62 15.15 -16.14 -2.57
C LEU A 62 16.42 -15.61 -3.26
N ARG A 63 17.38 -15.08 -2.49
CA ARG A 63 18.67 -14.55 -2.98
C ARG A 63 18.56 -13.50 -4.09
N ILE A 64 17.48 -12.73 -4.09
CA ILE A 64 17.25 -11.71 -5.12
C ILE A 64 18.12 -10.49 -4.83
N LYS A 65 18.80 -9.98 -5.87
CA LYS A 65 19.68 -8.81 -5.76
C LYS A 65 18.90 -7.58 -5.30
N ARG A 66 19.37 -6.95 -4.21
CA ARG A 66 18.87 -5.67 -3.68
C ARG A 66 18.94 -4.58 -4.76
N GLY A 67 17.94 -3.71 -4.77
CA GLY A 67 17.87 -2.56 -5.69
C GLY A 67 17.32 -2.88 -7.09
N SER A 68 17.06 -4.14 -7.42
CA SER A 68 16.40 -4.49 -8.69
C SER A 68 14.90 -4.14 -8.67
N ARG A 69 14.33 -3.82 -9.85
CA ARG A 69 12.87 -3.59 -9.99
C ARG A 69 12.07 -4.81 -9.54
N LEU A 70 12.56 -6.02 -9.86
CA LEU A 70 11.98 -7.28 -9.40
C LEU A 70 11.96 -7.40 -7.87
N SER A 71 13.07 -7.07 -7.20
CA SER A 71 13.13 -7.05 -5.74
C SER A 71 12.09 -6.10 -5.14
N ARG A 72 11.92 -4.90 -5.70
CA ARG A 72 10.92 -3.93 -5.21
C ARG A 72 9.48 -4.42 -5.39
N GLY A 73 9.18 -5.02 -6.53
CA GLY A 73 7.87 -5.60 -6.81
C GLY A 73 7.56 -6.76 -5.86
N LEU A 74 8.49 -7.70 -5.69
CA LEU A 74 8.32 -8.84 -4.79
C LEU A 74 8.19 -8.43 -3.32
N LEU A 75 9.00 -7.47 -2.86
CA LEU A 75 8.84 -6.90 -1.52
C LEU A 75 7.45 -6.30 -1.33
N THR A 76 6.95 -5.58 -2.32
CA THR A 76 5.59 -5.02 -2.28
C THR A 76 4.56 -6.14 -2.14
N VAL A 77 4.61 -7.15 -3.02
CA VAL A 77 3.66 -8.28 -2.97
C VAL A 77 3.70 -8.99 -1.62
N LEU A 78 4.89 -9.33 -1.11
CA LEU A 78 5.04 -10.03 0.15
C LEU A 78 4.53 -9.21 1.34
N VAL A 79 4.83 -7.90 1.37
CA VAL A 79 4.34 -7.03 2.45
C VAL A 79 2.81 -7.00 2.48
N PHE A 80 2.16 -6.87 1.31
CA PHE A 80 0.70 -6.84 1.24
C PHE A 80 0.08 -8.20 1.57
N VAL A 81 0.66 -9.31 1.12
CA VAL A 81 0.18 -10.66 1.46
C VAL A 81 0.29 -10.91 2.97
N MET A 82 1.42 -10.57 3.59
CA MET A 82 1.60 -10.71 5.04
C MET A 82 0.61 -9.84 5.82
N SER A 83 0.40 -8.59 5.38
CA SER A 83 -0.60 -7.70 5.97
C SER A 83 -2.02 -8.25 5.80
N GLY A 84 -2.34 -8.78 4.64
CA GLY A 84 -3.61 -9.43 4.34
C GLY A 84 -3.86 -10.63 5.25
N LEU A 85 -2.87 -11.49 5.44
CA LEU A 85 -2.97 -12.66 6.34
C LEU A 85 -3.28 -12.21 7.78
N MET A 86 -2.55 -11.22 8.28
CA MET A 86 -2.77 -10.68 9.62
C MET A 86 -4.19 -10.10 9.79
N HIS A 87 -4.65 -9.28 8.85
CA HIS A 87 -5.97 -8.66 8.93
C HIS A 87 -7.10 -9.68 8.74
N SER A 88 -6.94 -10.65 7.83
CA SER A 88 -7.90 -11.74 7.64
C SER A 88 -8.03 -12.60 8.88
N TRP A 89 -6.91 -12.86 9.57
CA TRP A 89 -6.92 -13.57 10.85
C TRP A 89 -7.68 -12.80 11.92
N CYS A 90 -7.40 -11.50 12.08
CA CYS A 90 -8.11 -10.64 13.03
C CYS A 90 -9.62 -10.53 12.69
N ALA A 91 -9.97 -10.44 11.41
CA ALA A 91 -11.36 -10.41 10.96
C ALA A 91 -12.08 -11.72 11.31
N LYS A 92 -11.43 -12.87 11.12
CA LYS A 92 -11.98 -14.18 11.50
C LYS A 92 -12.22 -14.31 13.02
N LEU A 93 -11.35 -13.71 13.83
CA LEU A 93 -11.52 -13.72 15.29
C LEU A 93 -12.69 -12.85 15.76
N GLN A 94 -12.92 -11.71 15.10
CA GLN A 94 -13.99 -10.78 15.42
C GLN A 94 -15.35 -11.25 14.90
N SER A 95 -15.40 -11.69 13.64
CA SER A 95 -16.58 -12.28 13.02
C SER A 95 -16.26 -13.72 12.62
N ARG A 96 -16.72 -14.69 13.42
CA ARG A 96 -16.37 -16.12 13.28
C ARG A 96 -16.56 -16.71 11.88
N LYS A 97 -17.41 -16.10 11.04
CA LYS A 97 -17.76 -16.58 9.70
C LYS A 97 -17.50 -15.59 8.55
N CYS A 98 -17.34 -14.29 8.84
CA CYS A 98 -17.27 -13.24 7.82
C CYS A 98 -15.86 -12.60 7.79
N GLY A 99 -15.57 -11.74 6.80
CA GLY A 99 -14.39 -10.88 6.87
C GLY A 99 -13.11 -11.42 6.22
N ALA A 100 -12.74 -12.68 6.44
CA ALA A 100 -11.38 -13.14 6.13
C ALA A 100 -11.01 -13.05 4.63
N ALA A 101 -11.84 -13.60 3.74
CA ALA A 101 -11.54 -13.65 2.31
C ALA A 101 -11.63 -12.29 1.60
N PRO A 102 -12.67 -11.46 1.82
CA PRO A 102 -12.75 -10.12 1.22
C PRO A 102 -11.61 -9.20 1.66
N VAL A 103 -11.17 -9.31 2.91
CA VAL A 103 -10.00 -8.59 3.44
C VAL A 103 -8.74 -9.01 2.70
N MET A 104 -8.47 -10.32 2.58
CA MET A 104 -7.30 -10.83 1.85
C MET A 104 -7.28 -10.33 0.42
N LEU A 105 -8.42 -10.44 -0.27
CA LEU A 105 -8.58 -10.01 -1.65
C LEU A 105 -8.20 -8.53 -1.82
N TRP A 106 -8.65 -7.66 -0.91
CA TRP A 106 -8.36 -6.23 -0.98
C TRP A 106 -6.86 -5.92 -0.86
N TYR A 107 -6.15 -6.59 0.06
CA TYR A 107 -4.70 -6.45 0.17
C TYR A 107 -3.96 -6.97 -1.09
N CYS A 108 -4.40 -8.09 -1.66
CA CYS A 108 -3.85 -8.59 -2.92
C CYS A 108 -4.11 -7.63 -4.09
N LEU A 109 -5.31 -7.04 -4.17
CA LEU A 109 -5.64 -6.03 -5.18
C LEU A 109 -4.76 -4.78 -5.03
N ALA A 110 -4.51 -4.32 -3.81
CA ALA A 110 -3.61 -3.20 -3.55
C ALA A 110 -2.18 -3.49 -4.02
N ALA A 111 -1.66 -4.71 -3.73
CA ALA A 111 -0.36 -5.13 -4.22
C ALA A 111 -0.29 -5.16 -5.75
N ALA A 112 -1.31 -5.74 -6.40
CA ALA A 112 -1.42 -5.78 -7.84
C ALA A 112 -1.50 -4.38 -8.45
N GLY A 113 -2.30 -3.48 -7.86
CA GLY A 113 -2.43 -2.09 -8.29
C GLY A 113 -1.08 -1.35 -8.29
N ILE A 114 -0.28 -1.52 -7.23
CA ILE A 114 1.06 -0.93 -7.15
C ILE A 114 2.01 -1.54 -8.21
N VAL A 115 1.99 -2.86 -8.41
CA VAL A 115 2.86 -3.50 -9.42
C VAL A 115 2.49 -3.04 -10.83
N ILE A 116 1.18 -2.92 -11.13
CA ILE A 116 0.69 -2.40 -12.42
C ILE A 116 1.13 -0.95 -12.60
N GLU A 117 0.98 -0.11 -11.58
CA GLU A 117 1.43 1.28 -11.58
C GLU A 117 2.94 1.40 -11.86
N ASP A 118 3.78 0.62 -11.17
CA ASP A 118 5.23 0.58 -11.38
C ASP A 118 5.60 0.16 -12.82
N CYS A 119 4.89 -0.84 -13.36
CA CYS A 119 5.07 -1.30 -14.73
C CYS A 119 4.67 -0.24 -15.75
N ALA A 120 3.56 0.47 -15.52
CA ALA A 120 3.08 1.54 -16.38
C ALA A 120 4.06 2.73 -16.38
N GLN A 121 4.55 3.14 -15.21
CA GLN A 121 5.58 4.18 -15.08
C GLN A 121 6.88 3.78 -15.79
N THR A 122 7.32 2.53 -15.62
CA THR A 122 8.50 2.00 -16.30
C THR A 122 8.35 2.01 -17.84
N ALA A 123 7.18 1.60 -18.34
CA ALA A 123 6.89 1.61 -19.77
C ALA A 123 6.86 3.04 -20.32
N TYR A 124 6.25 3.97 -19.57
CA TYR A 124 6.20 5.39 -19.92
C TYR A 124 7.61 5.99 -20.01
N GLU A 125 8.45 5.79 -18.99
CA GLU A 125 9.85 6.25 -18.99
C GLU A 125 10.63 5.70 -20.20
N ALA A 126 10.41 4.43 -20.55
CA ALA A 126 11.07 3.80 -21.70
C ALA A 126 10.63 4.40 -23.04
N VAL A 127 9.33 4.73 -23.18
CA VAL A 127 8.79 5.40 -24.36
C VAL A 127 9.31 6.83 -24.45
N GLU A 128 9.27 7.59 -23.36
CA GLU A 128 9.78 8.96 -23.32
C GLU A 128 11.28 9.02 -23.65
N ALA A 129 12.08 8.10 -23.11
CA ALA A 129 13.51 8.00 -23.42
C ALA A 129 13.78 7.71 -24.90
N ARG A 130 12.94 6.88 -25.54
CA ARG A 130 13.03 6.61 -26.99
C ARG A 130 12.65 7.84 -27.80
N LEU A 131 11.55 8.51 -27.47
CA LEU A 131 11.09 9.71 -28.18
C LEU A 131 12.08 10.88 -28.04
N TRP A 132 12.68 11.05 -26.87
CA TRP A 132 13.77 12.02 -26.67
C TRP A 132 14.96 11.72 -27.59
N LYS A 133 15.37 10.45 -27.69
CA LYS A 133 16.53 10.04 -28.49
C LYS A 133 16.30 10.20 -29.99
N GLU A 134 15.12 9.80 -30.49
CA GLU A 134 14.80 9.78 -31.92
C GLU A 134 14.33 11.16 -32.43
N LEU A 135 13.55 11.91 -31.63
CA LEU A 135 12.83 13.10 -32.09
C LEU A 135 13.24 14.39 -31.36
N LYS A 136 14.15 14.32 -30.35
CA LYS A 136 14.48 15.44 -29.44
C LYS A 136 13.22 16.11 -28.86
N ALA A 137 12.14 15.33 -28.69
CA ALA A 137 10.86 15.83 -28.23
C ALA A 137 10.99 16.36 -26.79
N PRO A 138 10.38 17.50 -26.43
CA PRO A 138 10.46 18.03 -25.07
C PRO A 138 9.90 17.04 -24.05
N ARG A 139 10.49 16.99 -22.84
CA ARG A 139 9.99 16.17 -21.73
C ARG A 139 8.54 16.53 -21.43
N MET A 140 7.67 15.53 -21.37
CA MET A 140 6.25 15.71 -21.10
C MET A 140 6.02 15.80 -19.59
N THR A 141 6.38 16.93 -18.99
CA THR A 141 6.47 17.08 -17.52
C THR A 141 5.16 17.46 -16.82
N THR A 142 4.11 17.89 -17.52
CA THR A 142 3.12 18.79 -16.86
C THR A 142 1.77 18.18 -16.45
N ARG A 143 1.54 16.85 -16.47
CA ARG A 143 0.22 16.29 -16.05
C ARG A 143 0.24 14.96 -15.28
N HIS A 144 1.40 14.45 -14.89
CA HIS A 144 1.51 13.14 -14.21
C HIS A 144 0.89 13.11 -12.82
N GLU A 145 0.99 14.22 -12.07
CA GLU A 145 0.51 14.31 -10.70
C GLU A 145 -1.03 14.21 -10.62
N VAL A 146 -1.75 14.91 -11.51
CA VAL A 146 -3.21 14.89 -11.55
C VAL A 146 -3.72 13.51 -12.00
N LEU A 147 -3.10 12.92 -13.03
CA LEU A 147 -3.46 11.58 -13.50
C LEU A 147 -3.23 10.53 -12.42
N GLY A 148 -2.11 10.63 -11.72
CA GLY A 148 -1.78 9.77 -10.59
C GLY A 148 -2.77 9.93 -9.44
N TYR A 149 -3.15 11.17 -9.10
CA TYR A 149 -4.17 11.44 -8.09
C TYR A 149 -5.52 10.82 -8.47
N ILE A 150 -6.00 11.04 -9.70
CA ILE A 150 -7.24 10.45 -10.21
C ILE A 150 -7.16 8.92 -10.15
N TRP A 151 -6.03 8.34 -10.56
CA TRP A 151 -5.81 6.89 -10.52
C TRP A 151 -5.97 6.32 -9.12
N VAL A 152 -5.36 6.95 -8.11
CA VAL A 152 -5.46 6.52 -6.70
C VAL A 152 -6.93 6.49 -6.24
N TRP A 153 -7.68 7.57 -6.51
CA TRP A 153 -9.09 7.65 -6.13
C TRP A 153 -9.97 6.64 -6.86
N VAL A 154 -9.79 6.49 -8.17
CA VAL A 154 -10.53 5.50 -8.97
C VAL A 154 -10.23 4.08 -8.47
N PHE A 155 -8.97 3.79 -8.16
CA PHE A 155 -8.57 2.50 -7.62
C PHE A 155 -9.28 2.20 -6.29
N PHE A 156 -9.31 3.15 -5.36
CA PHE A 156 -10.01 2.97 -4.08
C PHE A 156 -11.53 2.87 -4.24
N ALA A 157 -12.13 3.74 -5.06
CA ALA A 157 -13.56 3.70 -5.35
C ALA A 157 -13.99 2.35 -5.96
N TRP A 158 -13.12 1.73 -6.77
CA TRP A 158 -13.38 0.42 -7.36
C TRP A 158 -13.06 -0.75 -6.43
N SER A 159 -11.97 -0.68 -5.65
CA SER A 159 -11.48 -1.82 -4.85
C SER A 159 -12.16 -1.94 -3.48
N LEU A 160 -12.43 -0.82 -2.80
CA LEU A 160 -13.02 -0.81 -1.44
C LEU A 160 -14.39 -1.51 -1.38
N PRO A 161 -15.34 -1.30 -2.31
CA PRO A 161 -16.64 -1.96 -2.26
C PRO A 161 -16.54 -3.50 -2.25
N LYS A 162 -15.49 -4.06 -2.88
CA LYS A 162 -15.27 -5.52 -2.94
C LYS A 162 -14.84 -6.11 -1.60
N MET A 163 -14.28 -5.31 -0.71
CA MET A 163 -14.01 -5.69 0.67
C MET A 163 -15.26 -5.49 1.53
N VAL A 164 -15.92 -4.35 1.35
CA VAL A 164 -16.94 -3.85 2.27
C VAL A 164 -18.30 -4.54 2.09
N TYR A 165 -18.80 -4.67 0.85
CA TYR A 165 -20.13 -5.22 0.61
C TYR A 165 -20.29 -6.70 0.98
N PRO A 166 -19.32 -7.59 0.69
CA PRO A 166 -19.44 -8.99 1.12
C PRO A 166 -19.46 -9.15 2.64
N ASN A 167 -18.75 -8.29 3.37
CA ASN A 167 -18.75 -8.30 4.83
C ASN A 167 -20.10 -7.88 5.38
N PHE A 168 -20.67 -6.76 4.90
CA PHE A 168 -22.00 -6.32 5.29
C PHE A 168 -23.09 -7.35 4.95
N ALA A 169 -23.05 -7.95 3.76
CA ALA A 169 -24.03 -8.95 3.36
C ALA A 169 -23.97 -10.20 4.26
N CYS A 170 -22.75 -10.64 4.62
CA CYS A 170 -22.54 -11.80 5.49
C CYS A 170 -23.04 -11.52 6.93
N GLU A 171 -22.80 -10.33 7.45
CA GLU A 171 -23.30 -9.92 8.78
C GLU A 171 -24.83 -9.89 8.83
N LEU A 172 -25.49 -9.38 7.79
CA LEU A 172 -26.96 -9.36 7.69
C LEU A 172 -27.59 -10.75 7.61
N THR A 173 -26.90 -11.74 7.05
CA THR A 173 -27.42 -13.12 6.97
C THR A 173 -27.27 -13.90 8.27
N GLU A 174 -26.47 -13.41 9.21
CA GLU A 174 -26.17 -14.08 10.49
C GLU A 174 -26.83 -13.37 11.70
N SER A 175 -27.55 -12.26 11.49
CA SER A 175 -28.38 -11.57 12.48
C SER A 175 -29.83 -12.07 12.45
#